data_AF-A0A804MSB0-F1
#
_entry.id   AF-A0A804MSB0-F1
#
_cell.length_a   1.000
_cell.length_b   1.000
_cell.length_c   1.000
_cell.angle_alpha   90.00
_cell.angle_beta   90.00
_cell.angle_gamma   90.00
#
_symmetry.space_group_name_H-M   'P 1'
#
loop_
_entity.id
_entity.type
_entity.pdbx_description
1 polymer ?
#
loop_
_entity_poly.entity_id
_entity_poly.type
_entity_poly.pdbx_seq_one_letter_code
_entity_poly.pdbx_strand_id
1 'polypeptide(L)' 'MEGFTIDASECGNVGRFINHSCSPNLYAQNVLWDHDDMRMPHVMFFAVENI' A
#
# COMPACT_ATOMS: atom_id res chain seq x y z
N MET A 1 -16.78 9.51 -9.09
CA MET A 1 -15.93 9.66 -7.88
C MET A 1 -14.51 9.49 -8.34
N GLU A 2 -13.69 10.52 -8.23
CA GLU A 2 -12.27 10.43 -8.58
C GLU A 2 -11.55 9.65 -7.47
N GLY A 3 -10.75 8.65 -7.85
CA GLY A 3 -9.91 7.90 -6.93
C GLY A 3 -8.63 8.67 -6.59
N PHE A 4 -8.00 8.30 -5.47
CA PHE A 4 -6.69 8.85 -5.07
C PHE A 4 -5.55 7.91 -5.48
N THR A 5 -4.34 8.44 -5.65
CA THR A 5 -3.13 7.67 -5.95
C THR A 5 -1.99 8.18 -5.08
N ILE A 6 -1.10 7.26 -4.66
CA ILE A 6 0.12 7.59 -3.93
C ILE A 6 1.26 7.70 -4.95
N ASP A 7 1.82 8.89 -5.13
CA ASP A 7 3.02 9.10 -5.94
C ASP A 7 4.28 9.04 -5.06
N ALA A 8 5.16 8.08 -5.35
CA ALA A 8 6.44 7.89 -4.67
C ALA A 8 7.65 8.14 -5.59
N SER A 9 7.45 8.85 -6.70
CA SER A 9 8.48 9.14 -7.71
C SER A 9 9.63 9.97 -7.14
N GLU A 10 9.32 11.08 -6.45
CA GLU A 10 10.30 11.97 -5.81
C GLU A 10 10.49 11.67 -4.31
N CYS A 11 9.40 11.40 -3.59
CA CYS A 11 9.40 11.19 -2.14
C CYS A 11 8.62 9.92 -1.77
N GLY A 12 9.24 8.99 -1.04
CA GLY A 12 8.57 7.77 -0.60
C GLY A 12 9.44 6.95 0.37
N ASN A 13 8.84 5.93 0.98
CA ASN A 13 9.56 5.00 1.87
C ASN A 13 10.04 3.75 1.08
N VAL A 14 10.52 2.73 1.80
CA VAL A 14 11.01 1.46 1.21
C VAL A 14 9.96 0.73 0.36
N GLY A 15 8.66 0.94 0.62
CA GLY A 15 7.57 0.31 -0.13
C GLY A 15 7.59 0.63 -1.62
N ARG A 16 8.18 1.77 -2.03
CA ARG A 16 8.32 2.16 -3.45
C ARG A 16 9.17 1.19 -4.29
N PHE A 17 9.97 0.35 -3.64
CA PHE A 17 10.87 -0.61 -4.31
C PHE A 17 10.29 -2.03 -4.38
N ILE A 18 9.07 -2.25 -3.88
CA ILE A 18 8.39 -3.54 -4.00
C ILE A 18 7.99 -3.74 -5.46
N ASN A 19 8.48 -4.83 -6.06
CA ASN A 19 8.15 -5.19 -7.43
C ASN A 19 6.83 -5.96 -7.50
N HIS A 20 6.21 -5.92 -8.68
CA HIS A 20 5.08 -6.79 -9.02
C HIS A 20 5.52 -8.26 -9.18
N SER A 21 4.65 -9.19 -8.81
CA SER A 21 4.74 -10.63 -9.10
C SER A 21 3.35 -11.19 -9.39
N CYS A 22 3.27 -12.16 -10.32
CA CYS A 22 2.03 -12.93 -10.56
C CYS A 22 1.71 -13.92 -9.43
N SER A 23 2.68 -14.21 -8.56
CA SER A 23 2.53 -15.03 -7.35
C SER A 23 3.19 -14.28 -6.19
N PRO A 24 2.54 -13.24 -5.65
CA PRO A 24 3.15 -12.38 -4.64
C PRO A 24 3.18 -13.05 -3.26
N ASN A 25 4.18 -12.71 -2.46
CA ASN A 25 4.28 -13.09 -1.04
C ASN A 25 3.80 -11.98 -0.09
N LEU A 26 3.34 -10.86 -0.64
CA LEU A 26 2.76 -9.72 0.08
C LEU A 26 1.35 -9.41 -0.47
N TYR A 27 0.48 -8.88 0.39
CA TYR A 27 -0.77 -8.24 -0.02
C TYR A 27 -0.88 -6.83 0.57
N ALA A 28 -1.62 -5.96 -0.12
CA ALA A 28 -1.89 -4.60 0.33
C ALA A 28 -3.23 -4.53 1.09
N GLN A 29 -3.21 -3.95 2.29
CA GLN A 29 -4.38 -3.75 3.14
C GLN A 29 -4.57 -2.26 3.43
N ASN A 30 -5.79 -1.78 3.20
CA ASN A 30 -6.20 -0.44 3.60
C ASN A 30 -6.43 -0.40 5.12
N VAL A 31 -5.77 0.52 5.82
CA VAL A 31 -5.88 0.72 7.27
C VAL A 31 -6.16 2.18 7.57
N LEU A 32 -7.11 2.43 8.49
CA LEU A 32 -7.43 3.74 9.03
C LEU A 32 -7.07 3.75 10.52
N TRP A 33 -6.37 4.79 10.98
CA TRP A 33 -6.02 4.94 12.40
C TRP A 33 -5.93 6.39 12.87
N ASP A 34 -5.65 7.33 11.97
CA ASP A 34 -5.47 8.77 12.23
C ASP A 34 -6.57 9.65 11.61
N HIS A 35 -7.44 9.07 10.78
CA HIS A 35 -8.60 9.73 10.20
C HIS A 35 -9.70 8.73 9.81
N ASP A 36 -10.92 9.23 9.58
CA ASP A 36 -12.08 8.42 9.17
C ASP A 36 -12.36 8.48 7.66
N ASP A 37 -11.58 9.24 6.88
CA ASP A 37 -11.76 9.32 5.42
C ASP A 37 -11.36 8.02 4.70
N MET A 38 -12.35 7.18 4.42
CA MET A 38 -12.18 5.92 3.71
C MET A 38 -11.61 6.05 2.29
N ARG A 39 -11.56 7.25 1.71
CA ARG A 39 -11.04 7.46 0.35
C ARG A 39 -9.51 7.54 0.32
N MET A 40 -8.88 7.82 1.46
CA MET A 40 -7.43 8.03 1.58
C MET A 40 -6.81 7.16 2.67
N PRO A 41 -6.99 5.83 2.68
CA PRO A 41 -6.43 4.97 3.72
C PRO A 41 -4.90 4.90 3.65
N HIS A 42 -4.27 4.51 4.76
CA HIS A 42 -2.88 4.05 4.71
C HIS A 42 -2.83 2.70 4.01
N VAL A 43 -1.90 2.55 3.05
CA VAL A 43 -1.65 1.28 2.36
C VAL A 43 -0.54 0.53 3.09
N MET A 44 -0.91 -0.55 3.77
CA MET A 44 -0.01 -1.38 4.57
C MET A 44 0.23 -2.72 3.88
N PHE A 45 1.48 -3.16 3.76
CA PHE A 45 1.81 -4.48 3.22
C PHE A 45 1.94 -5.53 4.33
N PHE A 46 1.34 -6.69 4.13
CA PHE A 46 1.42 -7.84 5.04
C PHE A 46 1.89 -9.07 4.27
N ALA A 47 2.63 -9.97 4.92
CA ALA A 47 3.03 -11.25 4.37
C ALA A 47 1.82 -12.20 4.26
N VAL A 48 1.67 -12.89 3.12
CA VAL A 48 0.64 -13.95 2.94
C VAL A 48 1.14 -15.35 3.29
N GLU A 49 2.45 -15.48 3.49
CA GLU A 49 3.15 -16.74 3.80
C GLU A 49 4.33 -16.47 4.73
N ASN A 50 4.95 -17.52 5.26
CA ASN A 50 6.24 -17.39 5.93
C ASN A 50 7.30 -17.13 4.85
N ILE A 51 7.93 -15.96 4.92
CA ILE A 51 8.97 -15.51 3.99
C ILE A 51 10.33 -16.09 4.39
#